data_AF-X1NEJ4-F1
#
_entry.id   AF-X1NEJ4-F1
#
_cell.length_a   1.000
_cell.length_b   1.000
_cell.length_c   1.000
_cell.angle_alpha   90.00
_cell.angle_beta   90.00
_cell.angle_gamma   90.00
#
_symmetry.space_group_name_H-M   'P 1'
#
loop_
_entity.id
_entity.type
_entity.pdbx_description
1 polymer ?
#
loop_
_entity_poly.entity_id
_entity_poly.type
_entity_poly.pdbx_seq_one_letter_code
_entity_poly.pdbx_strand_id
1 'polypeptide(L)'
;MGEKRRIGLLTSGGDAGGMNAVIRTVTRYAIYNNLEVYGFYEGFKGLINNDFKVLDLNAVGGIIDRGGTILYSARSERFKCREGQKEAINNLKKNKIEGLMVIGGDGSFRGAHELHKQGIQVVGIPVTIDNDVAGTDYSIGFDTALNVIIDIMSKIRDTASSHDRIFVIEVMGRDSGMIAVNTGIACGADYILIPEIKV
;
A
#
# COMPACT_ATOMS: atom_id res chain seq x y z
N MET A 1 -34.08 2.05 13.81
CA MET A 1 -32.93 1.46 13.08
C MET A 1 -31.75 1.47 14.03
N GLY A 2 -31.12 0.32 14.29
CA GLY A 2 -29.97 0.23 15.20
C GLY A 2 -28.76 1.03 14.70
N GLU A 3 -27.84 1.38 15.60
CA GLU A 3 -26.60 2.06 15.26
C GLU A 3 -25.77 1.18 14.31
N LYS A 4 -25.32 1.73 13.17
CA LYS A 4 -24.50 0.98 12.19
C LYS A 4 -23.11 0.74 12.77
N ARG A 5 -22.60 -0.48 12.55
CA ARG A 5 -21.22 -0.84 12.86
C ARG A 5 -20.26 -0.08 11.94
N ARG A 6 -19.11 0.31 12.47
CA ARG A 6 -18.15 1.18 11.77
C ARG A 6 -16.78 0.53 11.63
N ILE A 7 -16.21 0.65 10.44
CA ILE A 7 -14.83 0.27 10.16
C ILE A 7 -14.03 1.49 9.69
N GLY A 8 -12.75 1.51 10.02
CA GLY A 8 -11.79 2.47 9.52
C GLY A 8 -10.92 1.85 8.44
N LEU A 9 -10.43 2.66 7.51
CA LEU A 9 -9.35 2.28 6.61
C LEU A 9 -8.39 3.44 6.39
N LEU A 10 -7.12 3.10 6.15
CA LEU A 10 -6.08 4.08 5.84
C LEU A 10 -5.07 3.48 4.86
N THR A 11 -4.43 4.34 4.08
CA THR A 11 -3.25 4.01 3.26
C THR A 11 -1.98 4.56 3.90
N SER A 12 -0.93 3.74 3.96
CA SER A 12 0.34 4.12 4.57
C SER A 12 1.51 3.48 3.82
N GLY A 13 2.67 4.15 3.83
CA GLY A 13 3.86 3.72 3.08
C GLY A 13 4.01 4.45 1.74
N GLY A 14 4.89 3.94 0.87
CA GLY A 14 4.94 4.42 -0.52
C GLY A 14 3.65 4.04 -1.25
N ASP A 15 3.17 4.91 -2.13
CA ASP A 15 2.00 4.59 -2.94
C ASP A 15 2.32 3.54 -4.01
N ALA A 16 1.33 2.75 -4.39
CA ALA A 16 1.46 1.72 -5.40
C ALA A 16 0.17 1.61 -6.24
N GLY A 17 0.31 1.09 -7.46
CA GLY A 17 -0.82 0.79 -8.32
C GLY A 17 -1.81 -0.13 -7.59
N GLY A 18 -3.10 0.23 -7.58
CA GLY A 18 -4.17 -0.58 -6.99
C GLY A 18 -4.62 -0.20 -5.58
N MET A 19 -3.96 0.74 -4.88
CA MET A 19 -4.45 1.23 -3.57
C MET A 19 -5.91 1.73 -3.64
N ASN A 20 -6.25 2.53 -4.66
CA ASN A 20 -7.62 3.00 -4.87
C ASN A 20 -8.61 1.86 -5.17
N ALA A 21 -8.19 0.81 -5.88
CA ALA A 21 -9.00 -0.36 -6.12
C ALA A 21 -9.34 -1.11 -4.82
N VAL A 22 -8.38 -1.20 -3.88
CA VAL A 22 -8.60 -1.74 -2.54
C VAL A 22 -9.59 -0.86 -1.76
N ILE A 23 -9.36 0.45 -1.68
CA ILE A 23 -10.25 1.40 -0.98
C ILE A 23 -11.69 1.26 -1.50
N ARG A 24 -11.86 1.22 -2.83
CA ARG A 24 -13.17 1.05 -3.46
C ARG A 24 -13.83 -0.27 -3.10
N THR A 25 -13.08 -1.37 -3.18
CA THR A 25 -13.61 -2.72 -2.95
C THR A 25 -14.04 -2.90 -1.50
N VAL A 26 -13.18 -2.51 -0.55
CA VAL A 26 -13.47 -2.51 0.88
C VAL A 26 -14.72 -1.67 1.16
N THR A 27 -14.76 -0.44 0.64
CA THR A 27 -15.88 0.47 0.90
C THR A 27 -17.20 -0.09 0.39
N ARG A 28 -17.23 -0.56 -0.87
CA ARG A 28 -18.46 -1.11 -1.47
C ARG A 28 -18.93 -2.37 -0.76
N TYR A 29 -18.02 -3.26 -0.39
CA TYR A 29 -18.35 -4.49 0.31
C TYR A 29 -18.87 -4.22 1.74
N ALA A 30 -18.26 -3.26 2.44
CA ALA A 30 -18.70 -2.85 3.76
C ALA A 30 -20.10 -2.22 3.73
N ILE A 31 -20.38 -1.33 2.77
CA ILE A 31 -21.72 -0.75 2.56
C ILE A 31 -22.75 -1.83 2.25
N TYR A 32 -22.40 -2.81 1.40
CA TYR A 32 -23.27 -3.97 1.10
C TYR A 32 -23.64 -4.76 2.36
N ASN A 33 -22.69 -4.90 3.30
CA ASN A 33 -22.90 -5.52 4.61
C ASN A 33 -23.47 -4.56 5.68
N ASN A 34 -24.04 -3.43 5.26
CA ASN A 34 -24.64 -2.41 6.13
C ASN A 34 -23.69 -1.81 7.19
N LEU A 35 -22.39 -1.72 6.87
CA LEU A 35 -21.37 -1.05 7.66
C LEU A 35 -21.16 0.39 7.16
N GLU A 36 -20.67 1.25 8.04
CA GLU A 36 -20.19 2.59 7.70
C GLU A 36 -18.65 2.62 7.68
N VAL A 37 -18.08 3.36 6.73
CA VAL A 37 -16.64 3.31 6.41
C VAL A 37 -16.00 4.68 6.60
N TYR A 38 -14.96 4.73 7.43
CA TYR A 38 -14.18 5.93 7.71
C TYR A 38 -12.82 5.81 7.02
N GLY A 39 -12.55 6.64 6.02
CA GLY A 39 -11.24 6.74 5.37
C GLY A 39 -10.39 7.83 6.04
N PHE A 40 -9.30 7.45 6.69
CA PHE A 40 -8.36 8.40 7.31
C PHE A 40 -7.34 8.89 6.30
N TYR A 41 -7.14 10.21 6.25
CA TYR A 41 -6.16 10.82 5.36
C TYR A 41 -4.73 10.64 5.88
N GLU A 42 -3.74 10.63 4.99
CA GLU A 42 -2.31 10.64 5.32
C GLU A 42 -1.88 9.51 6.29
N GLY A 43 -2.56 8.36 6.21
CA GLY A 43 -2.25 7.17 7.00
C GLY A 43 -2.41 7.38 8.50
N PHE A 44 -1.39 6.96 9.26
CA PHE A 44 -1.39 7.07 10.72
C PHE A 44 -1.39 8.53 11.21
N LYS A 45 -0.95 9.49 10.38
CA LYS A 45 -0.97 10.92 10.74
C LYS A 45 -2.41 11.41 10.87
N GLY A 46 -3.26 11.17 9.86
CA GLY A 46 -4.68 11.54 9.97
C GLY A 46 -5.43 10.73 11.01
N LEU A 47 -5.05 9.48 11.26
CA LEU A 47 -5.62 8.70 12.37
C LEU A 47 -5.39 9.38 13.74
N ILE A 48 -4.18 9.88 13.99
CA ILE A 48 -3.86 10.64 15.22
C ILE A 48 -4.60 11.98 15.24
N ASN A 49 -4.67 12.68 14.11
CA ASN A 49 -5.30 13.99 14.01
C ASN A 49 -6.84 13.92 13.94
N ASN A 50 -7.40 12.70 13.91
CA ASN A 50 -8.81 12.44 13.67
C ASN A 50 -9.32 13.05 12.35
N ASP A 51 -8.47 13.06 11.33
CA ASP A 51 -8.76 13.56 9.99
C ASP A 51 -9.21 12.42 9.09
N PHE A 52 -10.51 12.40 8.82
CA PHE A 52 -11.16 11.35 8.05
C PHE A 52 -12.31 11.90 7.22
N LYS A 53 -12.69 11.11 6.21
CA LYS A 53 -13.93 11.27 5.45
C LYS A 53 -14.75 9.98 5.53
N VAL A 54 -16.07 10.12 5.71
CA VAL A 54 -16.99 8.98 5.54
C VAL A 54 -17.06 8.63 4.06
N LEU A 55 -16.74 7.39 3.73
CA LEU A 55 -16.70 6.91 2.35
C LEU A 55 -18.04 6.28 1.98
N ASP A 56 -18.75 6.91 1.05
CA ASP A 56 -19.96 6.39 0.43
C ASP A 56 -19.69 5.87 -1.00
N LEU A 57 -20.74 5.40 -1.69
CA LEU A 57 -20.62 4.86 -3.05
C LEU A 57 -20.09 5.88 -4.07
N ASN A 58 -20.33 7.18 -3.83
CA ASN A 58 -19.90 8.27 -4.69
C ASN A 58 -18.43 8.62 -4.43
N ALA A 59 -18.01 8.63 -3.16
CA ALA A 59 -16.64 8.91 -2.75
C ALA A 59 -15.63 7.93 -3.34
N VAL A 60 -16.06 6.69 -3.63
CA VAL A 60 -15.23 5.66 -4.29
C VAL A 60 -15.64 5.40 -5.75
N GLY A 61 -16.40 6.31 -6.37
CA GLY A 61 -16.75 6.26 -7.79
C GLY A 61 -15.58 6.70 -8.67
N GLY A 62 -15.32 5.96 -9.76
CA GLY A 62 -14.33 6.35 -10.78
C GLY A 62 -12.87 6.37 -10.31
N ILE A 63 -12.52 5.65 -9.24
CA ILE A 63 -11.14 5.57 -8.72
C ILE A 63 -10.44 4.24 -9.00
N ILE A 64 -11.13 3.24 -9.56
CA ILE A 64 -10.62 1.86 -9.67
C ILE A 64 -9.37 1.75 -10.56
N ASP A 65 -9.30 2.59 -11.58
CA ASP A 65 -8.27 2.68 -12.61
C ASP A 65 -7.26 3.81 -12.33
N ARG A 66 -7.42 4.54 -11.21
CA ARG A 66 -6.51 5.63 -10.83
C ARG A 66 -5.36 5.10 -10.00
N GLY A 67 -4.13 5.46 -10.38
CA GLY A 67 -2.93 5.24 -9.57
C GLY A 67 -2.95 6.04 -8.26
N GLY A 68 -1.97 5.76 -7.39
CA GLY A 68 -1.85 6.39 -6.09
C GLY A 68 -3.00 6.05 -5.12
N THR A 69 -3.26 6.94 -4.17
CA THR A 69 -4.33 6.81 -3.16
C THR A 69 -5.10 8.12 -2.96
N ILE A 70 -6.44 8.07 -3.01
CA ILE A 70 -7.30 9.22 -2.70
C ILE A 70 -7.27 9.65 -1.23
N LEU A 71 -6.73 8.81 -0.35
CA LEU A 71 -6.55 9.12 1.07
C LEU A 71 -5.16 9.68 1.38
N TYR A 72 -4.28 9.77 0.38
CA TYR A 72 -2.88 10.13 0.57
C TYR A 72 -2.13 9.17 1.51
N SER A 73 -0.83 9.35 1.63
CA SER A 73 0.00 8.60 2.56
C SER A 73 1.06 9.53 3.13
N ALA A 74 1.32 9.42 4.43
CA ALA A 74 2.40 10.15 5.07
C ALA A 74 3.11 9.27 6.10
N ARG A 75 4.41 9.51 6.27
CA ARG A 75 5.17 8.97 7.40
C ARG A 75 4.74 9.71 8.67
N SER A 76 4.60 8.97 9.77
CA SER A 76 4.21 9.54 11.07
C SER A 76 5.20 9.11 12.15
N GLU A 77 6.16 9.99 12.46
CA GLU A 77 7.09 9.77 13.58
C GLU A 77 6.36 9.73 14.91
N ARG A 78 5.31 10.57 15.06
CA ARG A 78 4.47 10.59 16.27
C ARG A 78 3.82 9.24 16.56
N PHE A 79 3.49 8.47 15.53
CA PHE A 79 2.89 7.14 15.68
C PHE A 79 3.90 6.08 16.20
N LYS A 80 5.21 6.32 16.06
CA LYS A 80 6.23 5.45 16.67
C LYS A 80 6.26 5.59 18.20
N CYS A 81 5.78 6.71 18.72
CA CYS A 81 5.67 6.96 20.16
C CYS A 81 4.37 6.37 20.72
N ARG A 82 4.43 5.85 21.97
CA ARG A 82 3.25 5.34 22.68
C ARG A 82 2.13 6.37 22.83
N GLU A 83 2.48 7.65 22.96
CA GLU A 83 1.50 8.73 23.06
C GLU A 83 0.66 8.87 21.77
N GLY A 84 1.31 8.90 20.61
CA GLY A 84 0.60 8.94 19.32
C GLY A 84 -0.27 7.70 19.09
N GLN A 85 0.18 6.52 19.51
CA GLN A 85 -0.64 5.31 19.43
C GLN A 85 -1.88 5.38 20.34
N LYS A 86 -1.73 5.89 21.57
CA LYS A 86 -2.87 6.11 22.48
C LYS A 86 -3.88 7.09 21.91
N GLU A 87 -3.43 8.18 21.29
CA GLU A 87 -4.31 9.13 20.62
C GLU A 87 -5.06 8.50 19.45
N ALA A 88 -4.37 7.75 18.60
CA ALA A 88 -5.00 6.99 17.52
C ALA A 88 -6.08 6.03 18.05
N ILE A 89 -5.79 5.28 19.12
CA ILE A 89 -6.74 4.38 19.78
C ILE A 89 -7.95 5.15 20.34
N ASN A 90 -7.70 6.29 20.98
CA ASN A 90 -8.76 7.13 21.53
C ASN A 90 -9.67 7.67 20.42
N ASN A 91 -9.12 8.06 19.28
CA ASN A 91 -9.91 8.50 18.13
C ASN A 91 -10.74 7.37 17.52
N LEU A 92 -10.16 6.16 17.39
CA LEU A 92 -10.92 4.98 16.94
C LEU A 92 -12.12 4.72 17.87
N LYS A 93 -11.90 4.72 19.18
CA LYS A 93 -12.96 4.55 20.19
C LYS A 93 -14.00 5.66 20.15
N LYS A 94 -13.55 6.92 20.05
CA LYS A 94 -14.41 8.11 19.96
C LYS A 94 -15.35 8.04 18.76
N ASN A 95 -14.86 7.57 17.62
CA ASN A 95 -15.67 7.38 16.41
C ASN A 95 -16.44 6.06 16.38
N LYS A 96 -16.32 5.22 17.42
CA LYS A 96 -16.92 3.88 17.53
C LYS A 96 -16.48 2.93 16.41
N ILE A 97 -15.23 3.03 15.97
CA ILE A 97 -14.64 2.15 14.95
C ILE A 97 -14.25 0.84 15.60
N GLU A 98 -14.83 -0.26 15.10
CA GLU A 98 -14.66 -1.61 15.66
C GLU A 98 -13.48 -2.35 15.04
N GLY A 99 -13.05 -1.96 13.83
CA GLY A 99 -11.93 -2.56 13.14
C GLY A 99 -11.27 -1.58 12.18
N LEU A 100 -9.95 -1.73 12.01
CA LEU A 100 -9.11 -0.87 11.16
C LEU A 100 -8.43 -1.69 10.06
N MET A 101 -8.65 -1.32 8.81
CA MET A 101 -7.93 -1.86 7.67
C MET A 101 -6.72 -0.98 7.32
N VAL A 102 -5.54 -1.56 7.32
CA VAL A 102 -4.28 -0.86 7.03
C VAL A 102 -3.77 -1.34 5.67
N ILE A 103 -3.81 -0.46 4.68
CA ILE A 103 -3.40 -0.72 3.29
C ILE A 103 -1.98 -0.17 3.11
N GLY A 104 -1.01 -1.05 2.87
CA GLY A 104 0.39 -0.64 2.75
C GLY A 104 1.37 -1.81 2.78
N GLY A 105 2.65 -1.49 3.00
CA GLY A 105 3.75 -2.45 3.10
C GLY A 105 4.13 -2.82 4.54
N ASP A 106 5.29 -3.46 4.71
CA ASP A 106 5.79 -3.99 6.00
C ASP A 106 5.80 -2.94 7.13
N GLY A 107 6.31 -1.74 6.85
CA GLY A 107 6.35 -0.66 7.85
C GLY A 107 4.96 -0.26 8.38
N SER A 108 3.94 -0.33 7.54
CA SER A 108 2.55 -0.06 7.94
C SER A 108 1.97 -1.20 8.76
N PHE A 109 2.35 -2.44 8.46
CA PHE A 109 1.92 -3.63 9.22
C PHE A 109 2.53 -3.67 10.61
N ARG A 110 3.78 -3.20 10.80
CA ARG A 110 4.34 -2.99 12.14
C ARG A 110 3.47 -2.05 12.97
N GLY A 111 3.03 -0.94 12.36
CA GLY A 111 2.11 0.00 13.00
C GLY A 111 0.75 -0.62 13.35
N ALA A 112 0.19 -1.41 12.43
CA ALA A 112 -1.05 -2.16 12.66
C ALA A 112 -0.91 -3.16 13.82
N HIS A 113 0.22 -3.88 13.88
CA HIS A 113 0.51 -4.85 14.92
C HIS A 113 0.62 -4.21 16.32
N GLU A 114 1.20 -3.01 16.43
CA GLU A 114 1.25 -2.29 17.70
C GLU A 114 -0.12 -1.84 18.20
N LEU A 115 -1.06 -1.49 17.29
CA LEU A 115 -2.46 -1.25 17.66
C LEU A 115 -3.17 -2.54 18.08
N HIS A 116 -2.86 -3.65 17.40
CA HIS A 116 -3.44 -4.95 17.72
C HIS A 116 -3.09 -5.42 19.13
N LYS A 117 -1.82 -5.30 19.53
CA LYS A 117 -1.36 -5.58 20.90
C LYS A 117 -2.13 -4.80 21.96
N GLN A 118 -2.68 -3.65 21.60
CA GLN A 118 -3.45 -2.77 22.47
C GLN A 118 -4.97 -2.99 22.36
N GLY A 119 -5.40 -4.07 21.70
CA GLY A 119 -6.79 -4.52 21.66
C GLY A 119 -7.60 -4.01 20.47
N ILE A 120 -6.98 -3.36 19.48
CA ILE A 120 -7.65 -2.96 18.25
C ILE A 120 -7.72 -4.14 17.28
N GLN A 121 -8.88 -4.39 16.68
CA GLN A 121 -8.99 -5.34 15.58
C GLN A 121 -8.43 -4.70 14.32
N VAL A 122 -7.41 -5.32 13.72
CA VAL A 122 -6.75 -4.80 12.52
C VAL A 122 -6.68 -5.86 11.43
N VAL A 123 -6.73 -5.41 10.18
CA VAL A 123 -6.45 -6.24 9.01
C VAL A 123 -5.43 -5.50 8.15
N GLY A 124 -4.31 -6.16 7.84
CA GLY A 124 -3.32 -5.65 6.89
C GLY A 124 -3.66 -6.09 5.47
N ILE A 125 -3.58 -5.17 4.50
CA ILE A 125 -3.72 -5.49 3.08
C ILE A 125 -2.39 -5.12 2.39
N PRO A 126 -1.66 -6.10 1.81
CA PRO A 126 -0.32 -5.90 1.30
C PRO A 126 -0.37 -5.13 -0.03
N VAL A 127 0.00 -3.85 0.02
CA VAL A 127 0.04 -2.97 -1.14
C VAL A 127 1.39 -2.24 -1.15
N THR A 128 2.27 -2.70 -2.02
CA THR A 128 3.64 -2.21 -2.20
C THR A 128 4.16 -2.69 -3.55
N ILE A 129 5.07 -1.95 -4.17
CA ILE A 129 5.76 -2.41 -5.38
C ILE A 129 6.91 -3.38 -5.06
N ASP A 130 7.45 -3.37 -3.85
CA ASP A 130 8.69 -4.08 -3.50
C ASP A 130 8.52 -5.61 -3.40
N ASN A 131 7.27 -6.09 -3.34
CA ASN A 131 6.88 -7.48 -3.10
C ASN A 131 7.62 -8.13 -1.91
N ASP A 132 7.80 -7.36 -0.84
CA ASP A 132 8.62 -7.68 0.33
C ASP A 132 7.79 -8.02 1.59
N VAL A 133 6.50 -8.28 1.43
CA VAL A 133 5.58 -8.55 2.55
C VAL A 133 5.46 -10.04 2.81
N ALA A 134 5.90 -10.49 3.99
CA ALA A 134 5.81 -11.88 4.40
C ALA A 134 4.34 -12.37 4.47
N GLY A 135 4.10 -13.60 4.01
CA GLY A 135 2.79 -14.25 4.05
C GLY A 135 1.94 -14.07 2.79
N THR A 136 2.45 -13.41 1.76
CA THR A 136 1.86 -13.38 0.41
C THR A 136 2.95 -13.59 -0.65
N ASP A 137 2.61 -14.29 -1.73
CA ASP A 137 3.52 -14.42 -2.88
C ASP A 137 3.58 -13.12 -3.72
N TYR A 138 2.48 -12.36 -3.69
CA TYR A 138 2.31 -11.13 -4.45
C TYR A 138 1.69 -10.01 -3.62
N SER A 139 2.26 -8.82 -3.68
CA SER A 139 1.68 -7.57 -3.20
C SER A 139 0.95 -6.84 -4.33
N ILE A 140 -0.13 -6.14 -3.97
CA ILE A 140 -0.85 -5.29 -4.92
C ILE A 140 0.08 -4.14 -5.34
N GLY A 141 0.22 -3.93 -6.65
CA GLY A 141 1.08 -2.90 -7.24
C GLY A 141 2.40 -3.43 -7.79
N PHE A 142 2.84 -4.63 -7.39
CA PHE A 142 4.06 -5.26 -7.92
C PHE A 142 3.96 -5.49 -9.43
N ASP A 143 2.91 -6.16 -9.90
CA ASP A 143 2.70 -6.45 -11.32
C ASP A 143 2.64 -5.17 -12.19
N THR A 144 1.97 -4.13 -11.71
CA THR A 144 1.94 -2.83 -12.40
C THR A 144 3.35 -2.24 -12.53
N ALA A 145 4.16 -2.32 -11.48
CA ALA A 145 5.54 -1.84 -11.51
C ALA A 145 6.40 -2.64 -12.50
N LEU A 146 6.26 -3.97 -12.53
CA LEU A 146 6.96 -4.84 -13.49
C LEU A 146 6.65 -4.45 -14.94
N ASN A 147 5.37 -4.29 -15.28
CA ASN A 147 4.96 -3.94 -16.64
C ASN A 147 5.48 -2.56 -17.09
N VAL A 148 5.52 -1.57 -16.19
CA VAL A 148 6.11 -0.26 -16.48
C VAL A 148 7.60 -0.39 -16.79
N ILE A 149 8.34 -1.19 -16.01
CA ILE A 149 9.77 -1.39 -16.23
C ILE A 149 10.01 -2.13 -17.54
N ILE A 150 9.25 -3.20 -17.83
CA ILE A 150 9.37 -3.97 -19.07
C ILE A 150 9.15 -3.08 -20.30
N ASP A 151 8.14 -2.21 -20.28
CA ASP A 151 7.88 -1.25 -21.37
C ASP A 151 9.07 -0.29 -21.59
N ILE A 152 9.66 0.23 -20.51
CA ILE A 152 10.85 1.10 -20.57
C ILE A 152 12.06 0.32 -21.11
N MET A 153 12.30 -0.89 -20.60
CA MET A 153 13.42 -1.73 -21.05
C MET A 153 13.29 -2.12 -22.53
N SER A 154 12.07 -2.39 -23.01
CA SER A 154 11.83 -2.69 -24.43
C SER A 154 12.28 -1.52 -25.32
N LYS A 155 11.97 -0.28 -24.93
CA LYS A 155 12.37 0.93 -25.68
C LYS A 155 13.89 1.15 -25.67
N ILE A 156 14.57 0.80 -24.58
CA ILE A 156 16.03 0.89 -24.48
C ILE A 156 16.71 -0.17 -25.35
N ARG A 157 16.13 -1.36 -25.47
CA ARG A 157 16.72 -2.46 -26.25
C ARG A 157 16.92 -2.10 -27.72
N ASP A 158 15.94 -1.43 -28.33
CA ASP A 158 15.97 -1.07 -29.76
C ASP A 158 17.20 -0.19 -30.09
N THR A 159 17.59 0.69 -29.18
CA THR A 159 18.82 1.49 -29.36
C THR A 159 20.09 0.73 -29.00
N ALA A 160 20.04 -0.20 -28.04
CA ALA A 160 21.18 -1.00 -27.63
C ALA A 160 21.67 -1.92 -28.76
N SER A 161 20.76 -2.61 -29.44
CA SER A 161 21.08 -3.50 -30.57
C SER A 161 21.56 -2.75 -31.81
N SER A 162 21.20 -1.47 -31.95
CA SER A 162 21.58 -0.66 -33.11
C SER A 162 23.00 -0.09 -33.01
N HIS A 163 23.60 -0.05 -31.82
CA HIS A 163 24.88 0.63 -31.57
C HIS A 163 25.89 -0.18 -30.73
N ASP A 164 25.67 -1.48 -30.53
CA ASP A 164 26.53 -2.37 -29.73
C ASP A 164 26.90 -1.77 -28.36
N ARG A 165 25.88 -1.33 -27.60
CA ARG A 165 26.07 -0.65 -26.31
C ARG A 165 25.60 -1.51 -25.14
N ILE A 166 26.31 -1.38 -24.02
CA ILE A 166 25.90 -1.93 -22.72
C ILE A 166 25.08 -0.87 -21.98
N PHE A 167 23.95 -1.29 -21.41
CA PHE A 167 23.10 -0.45 -20.56
C PHE A 167 23.06 -1.01 -19.15
N VAL A 168 23.12 -0.12 -18.17
CA VAL A 168 22.87 -0.44 -16.75
C VAL A 168 21.55 0.22 -16.38
N ILE A 169 20.61 -0.56 -15.86
CA ILE A 169 19.26 -0.11 -15.53
C ILE A 169 19.05 -0.35 -14.04
N GLU A 170 18.86 0.73 -13.29
CA GLU A 170 18.52 0.70 -11.88
C GLU A 170 17.01 0.68 -11.70
N VAL A 171 16.51 -0.26 -10.89
CA VAL A 171 15.09 -0.42 -10.57
C VAL A 171 14.86 -0.29 -9.06
N MET A 172 13.63 0.03 -8.67
CA MET A 172 13.23 0.07 -7.27
C MET A 172 13.15 -1.35 -6.67
N GLY A 173 12.89 -1.46 -5.37
CA GLY A 173 12.82 -2.73 -4.63
C GLY A 173 13.29 -2.65 -3.18
N ARG A 174 13.88 -1.53 -2.76
CA ARG A 174 14.51 -1.34 -1.44
C ARG A 174 15.54 -2.46 -1.17
N ASP A 175 15.25 -3.35 -0.24
CA ASP A 175 16.12 -4.46 0.19
C ASP A 175 15.67 -5.79 -0.45
N SER A 176 14.74 -5.74 -1.41
CA SER A 176 14.19 -6.87 -2.17
C SER A 176 14.60 -6.78 -3.64
N GLY A 177 15.18 -7.86 -4.17
CA GLY A 177 15.55 -8.05 -5.56
C GLY A 177 14.41 -8.54 -6.45
N MET A 178 13.18 -8.68 -5.93
CA MET A 178 12.05 -9.28 -6.64
C MET A 178 11.70 -8.53 -7.93
N ILE A 179 11.76 -7.20 -7.93
CA ILE A 179 11.55 -6.41 -9.15
C ILE A 179 12.66 -6.74 -10.16
N ALA A 180 13.93 -6.61 -9.75
CA ALA A 180 15.09 -6.78 -10.62
C ALA A 180 15.16 -8.18 -11.26
N VAL A 181 14.88 -9.23 -10.49
CA VAL A 181 14.85 -10.61 -10.99
C VAL A 181 13.74 -10.79 -12.02
N ASN A 182 12.51 -10.38 -11.70
CA ASN A 182 11.38 -10.62 -12.58
C ASN A 182 11.47 -9.80 -13.88
N THR A 183 11.88 -8.52 -13.80
CA THR A 183 12.07 -7.69 -14.99
C THR A 183 13.29 -8.13 -15.79
N GLY A 184 14.39 -8.48 -15.12
CA GLY A 184 15.61 -8.97 -15.76
C GLY A 184 15.36 -10.24 -16.55
N ILE A 185 14.64 -11.22 -15.98
CA ILE A 185 14.25 -12.44 -16.70
C ILE A 185 13.29 -12.13 -17.84
N ALA A 186 12.25 -11.34 -17.61
CA ALA A 186 11.25 -11.00 -18.62
C ALA A 186 11.86 -10.26 -19.83
N CYS A 187 12.90 -9.46 -19.59
CA CYS A 187 13.63 -8.75 -20.64
C CYS A 187 14.89 -9.49 -21.12
N GLY A 188 15.27 -10.64 -20.56
CA GLY A 188 16.52 -11.31 -20.95
C GLY A 188 17.76 -10.45 -20.74
N ALA A 189 17.88 -9.87 -19.54
CA ALA A 189 19.09 -9.18 -19.12
C ALA A 189 20.25 -10.17 -18.96
N ASP A 190 21.46 -9.80 -19.40
CA ASP A 190 22.66 -10.63 -19.28
C ASP A 190 23.08 -10.87 -17.82
N TYR A 191 22.95 -9.84 -16.99
CA TYR A 191 23.26 -9.88 -15.56
C TYR A 191 22.16 -9.18 -14.75
N ILE A 192 21.86 -9.76 -13.59
CA ILE A 192 20.91 -9.21 -12.62
C ILE A 192 21.63 -9.11 -11.28
N LEU A 193 21.65 -7.90 -10.72
CA LEU A 193 22.27 -7.62 -9.42
C LEU A 193 21.17 -7.47 -8.38
N ILE A 194 21.22 -8.28 -7.32
CA ILE A 194 20.21 -8.28 -6.25
C ILE A 194 20.83 -8.36 -4.86
N PRO A 195 20.19 -7.78 -3.82
CA PRO A 195 20.71 -7.80 -2.46
C PRO A 195 20.75 -9.21 -1.83
N GLU A 196 19.91 -10.14 -2.28
CA GLU A 196 19.82 -11.50 -1.73
C GLU A 196 21.03 -12.38 -2.11
N ILE A 197 21.73 -12.05 -3.19
CA ILE A 197 22.91 -12.78 -3.66
C ILE A 197 24.11 -11.84 -3.65
N LYS A 198 25.01 -12.04 -2.68
CA LYS A 198 26.27 -11.29 -2.65
C LYS A 198 27.14 -11.70 -3.83
N VAL A 199 27.61 -10.68 -4.56
CA VAL A 199 28.64 -10.78 -5.60
C VAL A 199 30.01 -10.98 -4.97
#